data_AF-A0AAD9GDM0-F1
#
_entry.id   AF-A0AAD9GDM0-F1
#
_cell.length_a   1.000
_cell.length_b   1.000
_cell.length_c   1.000
_cell.angle_alpha   90.00
_cell.angle_beta   90.00
_cell.angle_gamma   90.00
#
_symmetry.space_group_name_H-M   'P 1'
#
loop_
_entity.id
_entity.type
_entity.pdbx_description
1 polymer ?
#
loop_
_entity_poly.entity_id
_entity_poly.type
_entity_poly.pdbx_seq_one_letter_code
_entity_poly.pdbx_strand_id
1 'polypeptide(L)'
;MWMGKIGNKSAAFINHKHFHPANRENLEKVWLAEQKHKEALKRQKEMKEKLAEEIRITELKRRLREQEIQNNLEYLRDEKPTSKYDVSDPSKLLRSDASGLILTKTHSEPVAKSKDNANHRVVIRSRYREDVFEHGHKTVFGSYYDRETGSWGYQCCKVLRKCSRCTVGVKKTASRDIDRNVRKRELEEGAENVQTKVHKAKTKGELSMAETLDKLKKMEALG
;
A
#
# COMPACT_ATOMS: atom_id res chain seq x y z
N MET A 1 -61.52 -35.19 -15.78
CA MET A 1 -61.27 -36.11 -14.65
C MET A 1 -61.88 -35.50 -13.40
N TRP A 2 -62.95 -36.11 -12.91
CA TRP A 2 -63.71 -35.64 -11.76
C TRP A 2 -62.96 -36.02 -10.48
N MET A 3 -62.20 -35.09 -9.89
CA MET A 3 -61.73 -35.26 -8.51
C MET A 3 -62.93 -35.00 -7.60
N GLY A 4 -63.69 -36.07 -7.32
CA GLY A 4 -64.77 -36.03 -6.34
C GLY A 4 -64.26 -35.46 -5.01
N LYS A 5 -65.12 -34.74 -4.29
CA LYS A 5 -64.80 -34.14 -2.98
C LYS A 5 -64.30 -35.22 -2.02
N ILE A 6 -62.97 -35.37 -1.96
CA ILE A 6 -62.28 -36.19 -0.98
C ILE A 6 -62.72 -35.69 0.39
N GLY A 7 -63.38 -36.57 1.16
CA GLY A 7 -63.91 -36.22 2.46
C GLY A 7 -62.82 -35.64 3.37
N ASN A 8 -63.20 -34.75 4.28
CA ASN A 8 -62.27 -34.01 5.15
C ASN A 8 -61.26 -34.92 5.90
N LYS A 9 -61.66 -36.16 6.21
CA LYS A 9 -60.84 -37.19 6.88
C LYS A 9 -59.67 -37.69 6.01
N SER A 10 -59.90 -37.85 4.71
CA SER A 10 -58.87 -38.28 3.76
C SER A 10 -57.89 -37.14 3.41
N ALA A 11 -58.34 -35.89 3.43
CA ALA A 11 -57.45 -34.73 3.29
C ALA A 11 -56.49 -34.60 4.49
N ALA A 12 -56.99 -34.80 5.71
CA ALA A 12 -56.16 -34.82 6.91
C ALA A 12 -55.07 -35.92 6.86
N PHE A 13 -55.41 -37.13 6.40
CA PHE A 13 -54.45 -38.23 6.26
C PHE A 13 -53.31 -37.93 5.27
N ILE A 14 -53.62 -37.26 4.16
CA ILE A 14 -52.61 -36.88 3.15
C ILE A 14 -51.68 -35.79 3.71
N ASN A 15 -52.18 -34.87 4.54
CA ASN A 15 -51.36 -33.84 5.19
C ASN A 15 -50.34 -34.42 6.18
N HIS A 16 -50.58 -35.61 6.73
CA HIS A 16 -49.58 -36.28 7.57
C HIS A 16 -48.50 -37.02 6.78
N LYS A 17 -48.57 -37.04 5.44
CA LYS A 17 -47.54 -37.66 4.60
C LYS A 17 -46.35 -36.72 4.43
N HIS A 18 -45.14 -37.28 4.53
CA HIS A 18 -43.87 -36.55 4.44
C HIS A 18 -43.64 -35.84 3.10
N PHE A 19 -44.33 -36.25 2.03
CA PHE A 19 -44.19 -35.65 0.70
C PHE A 19 -45.26 -34.58 0.40
N HIS A 20 -46.29 -34.42 1.25
CA HIS A 20 -47.36 -33.46 0.98
C HIS A 20 -46.95 -32.04 1.45
N PRO A 21 -47.18 -30.99 0.66
CA PRO A 21 -46.75 -29.63 1.02
C PRO A 21 -47.45 -29.07 2.26
N ALA A 22 -48.69 -29.48 2.52
CA ALA A 22 -49.44 -29.05 3.71
C ALA A 22 -49.09 -29.85 4.99
N ASN A 23 -48.07 -30.71 4.93
CA ASN A 23 -47.51 -31.32 6.13
C ASN A 23 -46.81 -30.26 6.98
N ARG A 24 -47.07 -30.26 8.29
CA ARG A 24 -46.45 -29.35 9.26
C ARG A 24 -44.93 -29.32 9.14
N GLU A 25 -44.29 -30.48 9.01
CA GLU A 25 -42.82 -30.55 8.88
C GLU A 25 -42.32 -29.87 7.59
N ASN A 26 -43.08 -29.96 6.50
CA ASN A 26 -42.71 -29.33 5.24
C ASN A 26 -42.98 -27.83 5.26
N LEU A 27 -44.08 -27.41 5.87
CA LEU A 27 -44.37 -25.98 6.12
C LEU A 27 -43.29 -25.34 6.98
N GLU A 28 -42.83 -26.02 8.03
CA GLU A 28 -41.72 -25.56 8.88
C GLU A 28 -40.41 -25.43 8.09
N LYS A 29 -40.09 -26.41 7.24
CA LYS A 29 -38.91 -26.33 6.35
C LYS A 29 -38.99 -25.16 5.38
N VAL A 30 -40.14 -24.97 4.74
CA VAL A 30 -40.37 -23.84 3.82
C VAL A 30 -40.24 -22.52 4.57
N TRP A 31 -40.86 -22.41 5.74
CA TRP A 31 -40.77 -21.21 6.57
C TRP A 31 -39.32 -20.91 6.99
N LEU A 32 -38.55 -21.91 7.41
CA LEU A 32 -37.13 -21.73 7.72
C LEU A 32 -36.32 -21.31 6.48
N ALA A 33 -36.61 -21.88 5.31
CA ALA A 33 -35.97 -21.50 4.06
C ALA A 33 -36.29 -20.04 3.68
N GLU A 34 -37.55 -19.62 3.83
CA GLU A 34 -37.98 -18.23 3.61
C GLU A 34 -37.31 -17.27 4.59
N GLN A 35 -37.23 -17.61 5.87
CA GLN A 35 -36.53 -16.80 6.87
C GLN A 35 -35.06 -16.66 6.53
N LYS A 36 -34.39 -17.76 6.21
CA LYS A 36 -32.98 -17.77 5.79
C LYS A 36 -32.77 -16.93 4.52
N HIS A 37 -33.69 -17.03 3.55
CA HIS A 37 -33.63 -16.25 2.33
C HIS A 37 -33.82 -14.75 2.61
N LYS A 38 -34.76 -14.39 3.47
CA LYS A 38 -35.01 -13.01 3.89
C LYS A 38 -33.82 -12.42 4.63
N GLU A 39 -33.20 -13.19 5.53
CA GLU A 39 -31.97 -12.80 6.23
C GLU A 39 -30.81 -12.60 5.25
N ALA A 40 -30.62 -13.53 4.30
CA ALA A 40 -29.59 -13.41 3.28
C ALA A 40 -29.78 -12.16 2.41
N LEU A 41 -31.03 -11.85 1.99
CA LEU A 41 -31.36 -10.62 1.26
C LEU A 41 -31.08 -9.38 2.10
N LYS A 42 -31.44 -9.39 3.39
CA LYS A 42 -31.14 -8.28 4.30
C LYS A 42 -29.64 -8.06 4.41
N ARG A 43 -28.86 -9.13 4.62
CA ARG A 43 -27.39 -9.08 4.68
C ARG A 43 -26.79 -8.57 3.37
N GLN A 44 -27.29 -9.00 2.21
CA GLN A 44 -26.85 -8.48 0.92
C GLN A 44 -27.15 -6.99 0.75
N LYS A 45 -28.33 -6.54 1.20
CA LYS A 45 -28.73 -5.13 1.15
C LYS A 45 -27.83 -4.27 2.04
N GLU A 46 -27.57 -4.71 3.28
CA GLU A 46 -26.66 -4.04 4.20
C GLU A 46 -25.23 -3.95 3.62
N MET A 47 -24.72 -5.02 3.00
CA MET A 47 -23.40 -4.99 2.36
C MET A 47 -23.35 -4.02 1.18
N LYS A 48 -24.40 -3.94 0.36
CA LYS A 48 -24.50 -2.97 -0.75
C LYS A 48 -24.58 -1.53 -0.25
N GLU A 49 -25.28 -1.30 0.85
CA GLU A 49 -25.39 0.02 1.48
C GLU A 49 -24.03 0.49 2.03
N LYS A 50 -23.30 -0.39 2.73
CA LYS A 50 -21.93 -0.12 3.18
C LYS A 50 -20.99 0.23 2.03
N LEU A 51 -21.05 -0.53 0.93
CA LEU A 51 -20.26 -0.22 -0.27
C LEU A 51 -20.64 1.16 -0.86
N ALA A 52 -21.93 1.50 -0.90
CA ALA A 52 -22.38 2.80 -1.37
C ALA A 52 -21.94 3.96 -0.46
N GLU A 53 -21.91 3.74 0.86
CA GLU A 53 -21.38 4.70 1.83
C GLU A 53 -19.86 4.90 1.66
N GLU A 54 -19.09 3.83 1.48
CA GLU A 54 -17.65 3.91 1.21
C GLU A 54 -17.37 4.70 -0.08
N ILE A 55 -18.15 4.45 -1.13
CA ILE A 55 -18.07 5.21 -2.39
C ILE A 55 -18.43 6.68 -2.15
N ARG A 56 -19.46 6.99 -1.35
CA ARG A 56 -19.80 8.39 -1.01
C ARG A 56 -18.67 9.08 -0.24
N ILE A 57 -18.08 8.41 0.75
CA ILE A 57 -17.01 8.97 1.57
C ILE A 57 -15.76 9.23 0.73
N THR A 58 -15.39 8.28 -0.13
CA THR A 58 -14.23 8.43 -1.02
C THR A 58 -14.42 9.58 -2.00
N GLU A 59 -15.63 9.73 -2.54
CA GLU A 59 -16.02 10.85 -3.40
C GLU A 59 -15.97 12.18 -2.66
N LEU A 60 -16.51 12.25 -1.44
CA LEU A 60 -16.45 13.47 -0.62
C LEU A 60 -14.99 13.86 -0.33
N LYS A 61 -14.13 12.90 0.04
CA LYS A 61 -12.70 13.12 0.26
C LYS A 61 -11.99 13.61 -1.00
N ARG A 62 -12.37 13.10 -2.17
CA ARG A 62 -11.85 13.55 -3.47
C ARG A 62 -12.19 15.03 -3.69
N ARG A 63 -13.46 15.42 -3.51
CA ARG A 63 -13.91 16.80 -3.65
C ARG A 63 -13.23 17.75 -2.68
N LEU A 64 -13.04 17.34 -1.42
CA LEU A 64 -12.32 18.17 -0.43
C LEU A 64 -10.87 18.41 -0.85
N ARG A 65 -10.17 17.38 -1.35
CA ARG A 65 -8.82 17.56 -1.90
C ARG A 65 -8.80 18.50 -3.11
N GLU A 66 -9.77 18.37 -4.00
CA GLU A 66 -9.90 19.25 -5.16
C GLU A 66 -10.13 20.70 -4.70
N GLN A 67 -11.01 20.95 -3.73
CA GLN A 67 -11.22 22.27 -3.14
C GLN A 67 -9.96 22.82 -2.48
N GLU A 68 -9.24 22.00 -1.71
CA GLU A 68 -7.97 22.41 -1.10
C GLU A 68 -6.93 22.78 -2.15
N ILE A 69 -6.83 22.00 -3.23
CA ILE A 69 -5.94 22.32 -4.37
C ILE A 69 -6.38 23.63 -5.03
N GLN A 70 -7.67 23.83 -5.29
CA GLN A 70 -8.19 25.06 -5.89
C GLN A 70 -7.89 26.27 -5.00
N ASN A 71 -8.19 26.20 -3.71
CA ASN A 71 -7.92 27.25 -2.75
C ASN A 71 -6.42 27.56 -2.65
N ASN A 72 -5.56 26.53 -2.67
CA ASN A 72 -4.11 26.71 -2.68
C ASN A 72 -3.62 27.36 -3.99
N LEU A 73 -4.19 26.98 -5.14
CA LEU A 73 -3.90 27.60 -6.43
C LEU A 73 -4.32 29.07 -6.48
N GLU A 74 -5.49 29.39 -5.92
CA GLU A 74 -6.00 30.74 -5.77
C GLU A 74 -5.11 31.56 -4.83
N TYR A 75 -4.74 31.00 -3.68
CA TYR A 75 -3.77 31.61 -2.77
C TYR A 75 -2.44 31.92 -3.46
N LEU A 76 -1.86 30.98 -4.21
CA LEU A 76 -0.65 31.22 -5.01
C LEU A 76 -0.85 32.27 -6.12
N ARG A 77 -2.06 32.42 -6.64
CA ARG A 77 -2.39 33.40 -7.68
C ARG A 77 -2.43 34.82 -7.10
N ASP A 78 -3.05 34.98 -5.94
CA ASP A 78 -3.21 36.25 -5.24
C ASP A 78 -1.90 36.70 -4.56
N GLU A 79 -1.15 35.75 -4.00
CA GLU A 79 0.15 36.02 -3.36
C GLU A 79 1.30 36.22 -4.34
N LYS A 80 1.11 35.98 -5.64
CA LYS A 80 2.15 36.25 -6.62
C LYS A 80 2.39 37.76 -6.62
N PRO A 81 3.51 38.28 -6.07
CA PRO A 81 3.77 39.70 -6.13
C PRO A 81 3.79 40.07 -7.60
N THR A 82 3.06 41.11 -7.97
CA THR A 82 3.21 41.72 -9.29
C THR A 82 4.70 41.96 -9.47
N SER A 83 5.33 41.16 -10.33
CA SER A 83 6.76 41.29 -10.55
C SER A 83 7.00 42.73 -10.96
N LYS A 84 7.83 43.44 -10.20
CA LYS A 84 8.22 44.83 -10.52
C LYS A 84 8.82 44.93 -11.94
N TYR A 85 9.28 43.81 -12.47
CA TYR A 85 9.77 43.63 -13.82
C TYR A 85 8.67 43.03 -14.68
N ASP A 86 8.40 43.64 -15.83
CA ASP A 86 7.44 43.15 -16.81
C ASP A 86 8.01 41.89 -17.47
N VAL A 87 7.77 40.73 -16.85
CA VAL A 87 8.17 39.43 -17.42
C VAL A 87 7.12 39.09 -18.45
N SER A 88 7.42 39.42 -19.71
CA SER A 88 6.60 39.10 -20.87
C SER A 88 6.05 37.68 -20.78
N ASP A 89 4.73 37.56 -20.93
CA ASP A 89 3.93 36.33 -20.86
C ASP A 89 4.69 35.11 -21.41
N PRO A 90 5.01 34.09 -20.58
CA PRO A 90 5.72 32.89 -21.01
C PRO A 90 5.00 32.15 -22.14
N SER A 91 3.68 32.37 -22.29
CA SER A 91 2.87 31.86 -23.39
C SER A 91 3.32 32.37 -24.77
N LYS A 92 3.99 33.53 -24.83
CA LYS A 92 4.62 34.03 -26.07
C LYS A 92 5.95 33.32 -26.38
N LEU A 93 6.64 32.76 -25.39
CA LEU A 93 7.87 31.99 -25.57
C LEU A 93 7.60 30.48 -25.80
N LEU A 94 6.50 29.95 -25.26
CA LEU A 94 6.06 28.55 -25.43
C LEU A 94 5.29 28.28 -26.73
N ARG A 95 5.11 29.29 -27.58
CA ARG A 95 4.75 29.10 -29.00
C ARG A 95 5.95 28.69 -29.85
N SER A 96 7.13 28.50 -29.25
CA SER A 96 8.28 27.89 -29.89
C SER A 96 8.38 26.41 -29.50
N ASP A 97 8.59 25.59 -30.51
CA ASP A 97 8.14 24.20 -30.64
C ASP A 97 9.02 23.19 -29.89
N ALA A 98 9.61 23.58 -28.76
CA ALA A 98 10.74 22.89 -28.14
C ALA A 98 10.40 22.27 -26.77
N SER A 99 9.44 21.35 -26.70
CA SER A 99 9.15 20.58 -25.47
C SER A 99 9.64 19.13 -25.57
N GLY A 100 10.90 18.91 -25.21
CA GLY A 100 11.54 17.59 -25.20
C GLY A 100 11.29 16.81 -23.91
N LEU A 101 10.36 15.85 -23.90
CA LEU A 101 10.23 14.87 -22.80
C LEU A 101 10.20 13.45 -23.35
N ILE A 102 11.24 12.61 -23.09
CA ILE A 102 11.23 11.25 -23.61
C ILE A 102 11.86 10.14 -22.72
N LEU A 103 11.00 9.13 -22.53
CA LEU A 103 11.15 7.80 -21.92
C LEU A 103 12.10 6.87 -22.72
N THR A 104 12.97 6.10 -22.06
CA THR A 104 14.03 5.29 -22.70
C THR A 104 13.66 3.81 -22.86
N LYS A 105 13.85 3.25 -24.07
CA LYS A 105 13.95 1.82 -24.35
C LYS A 105 15.32 1.50 -24.98
N THR A 106 15.72 0.25 -24.84
CA THR A 106 17.05 -0.40 -24.94
C THR A 106 17.75 -0.38 -26.32
N HIS A 107 19.08 -0.41 -26.29
CA HIS A 107 20.03 -0.22 -27.41
C HIS A 107 20.23 -1.46 -28.33
N SER A 108 20.32 -1.21 -29.65
CA SER A 108 21.15 -1.98 -30.60
C SER A 108 21.48 -1.17 -31.87
N GLU A 109 22.79 -0.98 -32.12
CA GLU A 109 23.52 -0.73 -33.39
C GLU A 109 23.37 0.62 -34.19
N PRO A 110 24.39 1.05 -34.96
CA PRO A 110 24.59 2.47 -35.34
C PRO A 110 24.55 2.75 -36.85
N VAL A 111 23.80 3.78 -37.31
CA VAL A 111 23.95 4.34 -38.68
C VAL A 111 23.68 5.86 -38.75
N ALA A 112 24.66 6.55 -39.34
CA ALA A 112 24.72 7.79 -40.13
C ALA A 112 23.95 9.08 -39.75
N LYS A 113 24.67 10.20 -40.00
CA LYS A 113 24.36 11.59 -39.69
C LYS A 113 23.15 12.13 -40.47
N SER A 114 22.16 12.66 -39.75
CA SER A 114 21.29 13.74 -40.23
C SER A 114 21.37 14.92 -39.26
N LYS A 115 21.74 16.08 -39.79
CA LYS A 115 21.48 17.40 -39.21
C LYS A 115 19.97 17.50 -39.02
N ASP A 116 19.54 17.57 -37.78
CA ASP A 116 18.38 18.31 -37.26
C ASP A 116 18.17 17.83 -35.82
N ASN A 117 17.79 18.74 -34.94
CA ASN A 117 17.65 18.55 -33.48
C ASN A 117 16.52 17.58 -33.11
N ALA A 118 16.60 16.33 -33.56
CA ALA A 118 15.70 15.27 -33.20
C ALA A 118 16.32 14.47 -32.04
N ASN A 119 15.67 14.58 -30.87
CA ASN A 119 15.76 13.71 -29.68
C ASN A 119 16.47 14.27 -28.44
N HIS A 120 16.12 15.49 -28.01
CA HIS A 120 16.24 15.85 -26.59
C HIS A 120 15.16 15.12 -25.77
N ARG A 121 15.46 13.85 -25.44
CA ARG A 121 14.63 12.95 -24.65
C ARG A 121 14.82 13.23 -23.13
N VAL A 122 13.90 13.94 -22.44
CA VAL A 122 13.98 14.01 -20.95
C VAL A 122 13.60 12.65 -20.33
N VAL A 123 14.61 12.04 -19.74
CA VAL A 123 14.54 10.75 -19.07
C VAL A 123 14.15 10.97 -17.60
N ILE A 124 12.92 10.60 -17.23
CA ILE A 124 12.52 10.55 -15.82
C ILE A 124 13.12 9.27 -15.21
N ARG A 125 14.14 9.46 -14.36
CA ARG A 125 14.78 8.37 -13.61
C ARG A 125 14.02 8.16 -12.30
N SER A 126 13.96 6.91 -11.84
CA SER A 126 13.48 6.62 -10.50
C SER A 126 14.30 7.43 -9.48
N ARG A 127 13.64 7.89 -8.41
CA ARG A 127 14.30 8.68 -7.34
C ARG A 127 15.34 7.83 -6.58
N TYR A 128 15.20 6.52 -6.64
CA TYR A 128 16.07 5.56 -5.98
C TYR A 128 17.24 5.19 -6.90
N ARG A 129 18.43 5.10 -6.32
CA ARG A 129 19.58 4.58 -7.05
C ARG A 129 19.43 3.07 -7.19
N GLU A 130 19.07 2.62 -8.38
CA GLU A 130 19.10 1.22 -8.78
C GLU A 130 20.56 0.75 -8.95
N ASP A 131 20.78 -0.57 -8.96
CA ASP A 131 22.10 -1.18 -9.18
C ASP A 131 23.20 -0.73 -8.20
N VAL A 132 22.82 -0.27 -7.01
CA VAL A 132 23.78 0.04 -5.94
C VAL A 132 24.18 -1.26 -5.25
N PHE A 133 25.34 -1.78 -5.62
CA PHE A 133 25.93 -2.93 -4.95
C PHE A 133 26.84 -2.49 -3.81
N GLU A 134 26.50 -2.93 -2.61
CA GLU A 134 27.30 -2.66 -1.42
C GLU A 134 28.59 -3.51 -1.44
N HIS A 135 29.66 -3.02 -0.80
CA HIS A 135 30.87 -3.79 -0.46
C HIS A 135 31.57 -4.52 -1.64
N GLY A 136 31.39 -4.03 -2.87
CA GLY A 136 32.05 -4.56 -4.06
C GLY A 136 31.43 -5.85 -4.62
N HIS A 137 30.20 -6.17 -4.23
CA HIS A 137 29.43 -7.25 -4.86
C HIS A 137 28.92 -6.83 -6.25
N LYS A 138 28.50 -7.80 -7.06
CA LYS A 138 27.83 -7.56 -8.36
C LYS A 138 26.34 -7.87 -8.31
N THR A 139 25.87 -8.32 -7.16
CA THR A 139 24.51 -8.82 -6.92
C THR A 139 24.09 -8.36 -5.53
N VAL A 140 22.79 -8.13 -5.33
CA VAL A 140 22.26 -7.74 -4.01
C VAL A 140 22.22 -8.93 -3.05
N PHE A 141 22.20 -8.66 -1.75
CA PHE A 141 22.02 -9.70 -0.73
C PHE A 141 20.62 -10.32 -0.88
N GLY A 142 20.53 -11.65 -0.89
CA GLY A 142 19.27 -12.36 -1.20
C GLY A 142 19.17 -12.87 -2.64
N SER A 143 20.18 -12.63 -3.47
CA SER A 143 20.27 -13.19 -4.83
C SER A 143 20.62 -14.68 -4.85
N TYR A 144 21.07 -15.24 -3.74
CA TYR A 144 21.39 -16.66 -3.60
C TYR A 144 20.76 -17.22 -2.33
N TYR A 145 20.13 -18.39 -2.44
CA TYR A 145 19.62 -19.14 -1.30
C TYR A 145 20.40 -20.44 -1.17
N ASP A 146 21.02 -20.65 -0.01
CA ASP A 146 21.65 -21.90 0.32
C ASP A 146 20.65 -22.80 1.04
N ARG A 147 20.30 -23.92 0.40
CA ARG A 147 19.33 -24.89 0.93
C ARG A 147 19.88 -25.67 2.13
N GLU A 148 21.19 -25.82 2.25
CA GLU A 148 21.80 -26.61 3.32
C GLU A 148 21.84 -25.82 4.63
N THR A 149 22.18 -24.53 4.54
CA THR A 149 22.24 -23.63 5.71
C THR A 149 20.95 -22.83 5.93
N GLY A 150 19.97 -22.96 5.03
CA GLY A 150 18.70 -22.24 5.07
C GLY A 150 18.85 -20.72 4.99
N SER A 151 19.97 -20.23 4.48
CA SER A 151 20.38 -18.83 4.59
C SER A 151 20.50 -18.15 3.23
N TRP A 152 20.25 -16.84 3.23
CA TRP A 152 20.38 -16.00 2.05
C TRP A 152 21.78 -15.39 1.94
N GLY A 153 22.27 -15.23 0.72
CA GLY A 153 23.58 -14.67 0.44
C GLY A 153 23.66 -13.92 -0.89
N TYR A 154 24.90 -13.60 -1.28
CA TYR A 154 25.20 -12.97 -2.56
C TYR A 154 25.49 -14.03 -3.63
N GLN A 155 24.87 -13.94 -4.81
CA GLN A 155 25.12 -14.88 -5.91
C GLN A 155 26.54 -14.78 -6.48
N CYS A 156 27.18 -13.60 -6.42
CA CYS A 156 28.52 -13.41 -6.99
C CYS A 156 29.65 -14.12 -6.22
N CYS A 157 29.52 -14.31 -4.92
CA CYS A 157 30.57 -14.92 -4.07
C CYS A 157 30.06 -16.00 -3.10
N LYS A 158 28.74 -16.25 -3.10
CA LYS A 158 28.04 -17.18 -2.19
C LYS A 158 28.24 -16.89 -0.70
N VAL A 159 28.68 -15.69 -0.35
CA VAL A 159 28.81 -15.29 1.06
C VAL A 159 27.43 -15.04 1.65
N LEU A 160 27.16 -15.65 2.81
CA LEU A 160 25.88 -15.61 3.52
C LEU A 160 25.80 -14.45 4.53
N ARG A 161 26.90 -13.74 4.78
CA ARG A 161 26.96 -12.60 5.72
C ARG A 161 26.71 -11.29 4.99
N LYS A 162 25.65 -10.58 5.38
CA LYS A 162 25.35 -9.22 4.90
C LYS A 162 26.48 -8.25 5.27
N CYS A 163 26.79 -7.30 4.39
CA CYS A 163 27.87 -6.31 4.53
C CYS A 163 29.31 -6.89 4.52
N SER A 164 29.48 -8.17 4.23
CA SER A 164 30.82 -8.72 3.98
C SER A 164 31.39 -8.18 2.66
N ARG A 165 32.71 -8.12 2.53
CA ARG A 165 33.37 -7.70 1.29
C ARG A 165 33.41 -8.86 0.29
N CYS A 166 33.16 -8.57 -0.99
CA CYS A 166 33.21 -9.58 -2.05
C CYS A 166 34.62 -10.17 -2.20
N THR A 167 34.69 -11.51 -2.27
CA THR A 167 35.94 -12.28 -2.41
C THR A 167 36.31 -12.58 -3.87
N VAL A 168 35.33 -12.55 -4.80
CA VAL A 168 35.48 -12.97 -6.21
C VAL A 168 35.96 -11.83 -7.14
N GLY A 169 36.32 -10.68 -6.56
CA GLY A 169 37.18 -9.69 -7.23
C GLY A 169 36.45 -8.45 -7.76
N VAL A 170 36.70 -7.34 -7.09
CA VAL A 170 36.68 -6.01 -7.71
C VAL A 170 38.06 -5.83 -8.35
N LYS A 171 38.14 -5.74 -9.69
CA LYS A 171 39.32 -5.18 -10.34
C LYS A 171 39.44 -3.74 -9.81
N LYS A 172 40.56 -3.43 -9.16
CA LYS A 172 40.85 -2.10 -8.60
C LYS A 172 40.91 -1.09 -9.74
N THR A 173 39.82 -0.41 -10.05
CA THR A 173 39.92 0.92 -10.69
C THR A 173 40.25 1.89 -9.57
N ALA A 174 41.45 2.47 -9.64
CA ALA A 174 41.98 3.36 -8.63
C ALA A 174 41.08 4.59 -8.41
N SER A 175 40.43 4.68 -7.25
CA SER A 175 40.05 5.94 -6.62
C SER A 175 40.34 5.78 -5.13
N ARG A 176 41.48 6.33 -4.72
CA ARG A 176 42.17 6.00 -3.48
C ARG A 176 41.96 7.07 -2.40
N ASP A 177 40.95 7.93 -2.52
CA ASP A 177 41.00 9.24 -1.85
C ASP A 177 39.84 9.61 -0.91
N ILE A 178 38.96 8.69 -0.49
CA ILE A 178 37.87 9.06 0.46
C ILE A 178 38.01 8.38 1.84
N ASP A 179 38.72 7.26 1.96
CA ASP A 179 38.62 6.40 3.14
C ASP A 179 39.66 6.65 4.25
N ARG A 180 40.42 7.76 4.17
CA ARG A 180 41.41 8.12 5.20
C ARG A 180 40.84 9.02 6.30
N ASN A 181 39.75 9.75 6.04
CA ASN A 181 39.22 10.76 6.97
C ASN A 181 38.17 10.25 7.97
N VAL A 182 37.66 9.03 7.81
CA VAL A 182 36.68 8.42 8.74
C VAL A 182 37.39 7.75 9.92
N ARG A 183 38.50 7.04 9.67
CA ARG A 183 39.25 6.30 10.70
C ARG A 183 40.00 7.19 11.71
N LYS A 184 40.19 8.48 11.43
CA LYS A 184 40.85 9.40 12.37
C LYS A 184 39.87 10.02 13.38
N ARG A 185 38.58 10.11 13.06
CA ARG A 185 37.57 10.66 14.00
C ARG A 185 37.11 9.66 15.05
N GLU A 186 37.07 8.36 14.72
CA GLU A 186 36.59 7.31 15.65
C GLU A 186 37.56 6.99 16.79
N LEU A 187 38.82 7.43 16.72
CA LEU A 187 39.84 7.21 17.76
C LEU A 187 40.05 8.41 18.69
N GLU A 188 39.54 9.59 18.35
CA GLU A 188 39.70 10.83 19.13
C GLU A 188 38.42 11.22 19.92
N GLU A 189 37.24 10.69 19.56
CA GLU A 189 35.95 10.98 20.26
C GLU A 189 35.57 9.96 21.35
N GLY A 190 36.45 9.00 21.66
CA GLY A 190 36.19 7.92 22.63
C GLY A 190 36.54 8.22 24.09
N ALA A 191 36.97 9.44 24.42
CA ALA A 191 37.50 9.76 25.73
C ALA A 191 37.13 11.17 26.20
N GLU A 192 35.84 11.47 26.38
CA GLU A 192 35.40 12.54 27.30
C GLU A 192 33.90 12.46 27.66
N ASN A 193 33.64 12.45 28.97
CA ASN A 193 32.41 12.82 29.71
C ASN A 193 31.11 12.00 29.54
N VAL A 194 30.68 11.19 30.53
CA VAL A 194 30.14 11.51 31.89
C VAL A 194 28.68 12.00 31.89
N GLN A 195 27.83 11.17 32.52
CA GLN A 195 26.64 11.46 33.31
C GLN A 195 25.86 12.76 33.03
N THR A 196 24.64 12.64 32.52
CA THR A 196 23.51 13.46 33.00
C THR A 196 22.20 12.66 33.05
N LYS A 197 21.40 13.04 34.04
CA LYS A 197 20.16 12.45 34.55
C LYS A 197 18.93 13.09 33.88
N VAL A 198 17.86 12.28 33.71
CA VAL A 198 16.41 12.61 33.88
C VAL A 198 15.84 13.55 32.79
N HIS A 199 14.71 13.26 32.11
CA HIS A 199 13.33 13.42 32.59
C HIS A 199 12.33 12.45 31.92
N LYS A 200 11.64 11.68 32.76
CA LYS A 200 10.48 10.85 32.42
C LYS A 200 9.22 11.71 32.52
N ALA A 201 8.62 12.06 31.38
CA ALA A 201 7.30 12.67 31.35
C ALA A 201 6.23 11.62 31.71
N LYS A 202 5.51 11.87 32.82
CA LYS A 202 4.30 11.12 33.20
C LYS A 202 3.12 11.65 32.35
N THR A 203 2.65 10.87 31.40
CA THR A 203 1.27 10.98 30.91
C THR A 203 0.37 10.14 31.83
N LYS A 204 -0.69 10.79 32.33
CA LYS A 204 -1.69 10.18 33.21
C LYS A 204 -2.63 9.30 32.37
N GLY A 205 -2.72 8.04 32.77
CA GLY A 205 -3.98 7.27 32.80
C GLY A 205 -4.62 6.93 31.46
N GLU A 206 -4.05 5.96 30.75
CA GLU A 206 -4.82 5.09 29.86
C GLU A 206 -4.68 3.67 30.41
N LEU A 207 -5.79 3.10 30.89
CA LEU A 207 -5.83 1.69 31.30
C LEU A 207 -5.61 0.84 30.07
N SER A 208 -4.77 -0.18 30.21
CA SER A 208 -4.49 -1.14 29.14
C SER A 208 -5.80 -1.79 28.68
N MET A 209 -5.92 -2.06 27.38
CA MET A 209 -7.10 -2.74 26.80
C MET A 209 -7.36 -4.11 27.47
N ALA A 210 -6.35 -4.72 28.09
CA ALA A 210 -6.52 -5.92 28.89
C ALA A 210 -7.27 -5.63 30.21
N GLU A 211 -7.02 -4.49 30.85
CA GLU A 211 -7.64 -4.08 32.11
C GLU A 211 -9.10 -3.64 31.92
N THR A 212 -9.43 -3.08 30.75
CA THR A 212 -10.82 -2.73 30.41
C THR A 212 -11.68 -3.99 30.18
N LEU A 213 -11.13 -5.00 29.51
CA LEU A 213 -11.79 -6.29 29.30
C LEU A 213 -12.03 -7.05 30.61
N ASP A 214 -11.07 -6.98 31.55
CA ASP A 214 -11.19 -7.66 32.83
C ASP A 214 -12.25 -7.02 33.74
N LYS A 215 -12.44 -5.70 33.64
CA LYS A 215 -13.52 -4.99 34.32
C LYS A 215 -14.89 -5.30 33.72
N LEU A 216 -14.99 -5.42 32.40
CA LEU A 216 -16.27 -5.79 31.74
C LEU A 216 -16.75 -7.17 32.20
N LYS A 217 -15.85 -8.16 32.22
CA LYS A 217 -16.16 -9.52 32.68
C LYS A 217 -16.60 -9.57 34.14
N LYS A 218 -16.02 -8.73 35.00
CA LYS A 218 -16.42 -8.63 36.41
C LYS A 218 -17.80 -8.00 36.59
N MET A 219 -18.21 -7.09 35.70
CA MET A 219 -19.56 -6.52 35.73
C MET A 219 -20.61 -7.51 35.23
N GLU A 220 -20.29 -8.32 34.22
CA GLU A 220 -21.19 -9.38 33.72
C GLU A 220 -21.38 -10.53 34.73
N ALA A 221 -20.43 -10.76 35.63
CA ALA A 221 -20.54 -11.80 36.67
C ALA A 221 -21.35 -11.37 37.91
N LEU A 222 -21.81 -10.12 37.96
CA LEU A 222 -22.56 -9.55 39.09
C LEU A 222 -24.02 -9.19 38.73
N GLY A 223 -24.47 -9.50 37.51
CA GLY A 223 -25.86 -9.40 37.05
C GLY A 223 -26.46 -10.77 36.81
#